data_AF-A0A0M8T6R8-F1
#
_entry.id   AF-A0A0M8T6R8-F1
#
_cell.length_a   1.000
_cell.length_b   1.000
_cell.length_c   1.000
_cell.angle_alpha   90.00
_cell.angle_beta   90.00
_cell.angle_gamma   90.00
#
_symmetry.space_group_name_H-M   'P 1'
#
loop_
_entity.id
_entity.type
_entity.pdbx_description
1 polymer ?
#
loop_
_entity_poly.entity_id
_entity_poly.type
_entity_poly.pdbx_seq_one_letter_code
_entity_poly.pdbx_strand_id
1 'polypeptide(L)'
;MLFTAPLVLLVLLVLILLWEAVRANVPPGAGDDWPWRLRLLDMEVLGSLLAVATGAVLARAQYARTVRPYLGYRGSWRKGLLAEGKPAWRVGILNGGQHIAVVDSWECRVVLRGVSDEASAPWAAVPDVVSTLTAAGLSAGRDYQLIAFGAGFPLVGTGNYDTVPVGVFSQRCVERVESLHIRVRVTDVVGDSHERVLDCMRGARAEYNVPGAEPVNE
;
A
#
# COMPACT_ATOMS: atom_id res chain seq x y z
N MET A 1 -2.97 -12.87 12.95
CA MET A 1 -3.62 -13.91 13.80
C MET A 1 -4.55 -13.30 14.85
N LEU A 2 -4.11 -12.35 15.69
CA LEU A 2 -4.97 -11.75 16.74
C LEU A 2 -6.22 -11.04 16.19
N PHE A 3 -6.12 -10.38 15.03
CA PHE A 3 -7.21 -9.57 14.46
C PHE A 3 -8.20 -10.33 13.57
N THR A 4 -7.87 -11.55 13.15
CA THR A 4 -8.77 -12.41 12.35
C THR A 4 -9.67 -13.27 13.23
N ALA A 5 -9.28 -13.52 14.48
CA ALA A 5 -10.03 -14.34 15.43
C ALA A 5 -11.47 -13.85 15.70
N PRO A 6 -11.73 -12.54 15.92
CA PRO A 6 -13.10 -12.06 16.14
C PRO A 6 -14.01 -12.29 14.93
N LEU A 7 -13.47 -12.16 13.72
CA LEU A 7 -14.21 -12.41 12.48
C LEU A 7 -14.56 -13.89 12.34
N VAL A 8 -13.59 -14.78 12.57
CA VAL A 8 -13.80 -16.23 12.53
C VAL A 8 -14.82 -16.65 13.58
N LEU A 9 -14.69 -16.15 14.82
CA LEU A 9 -15.65 -16.40 15.88
C LEU A 9 -17.05 -15.91 15.49
N LEU A 10 -17.18 -14.70 14.94
CA LEU A 10 -18.46 -14.17 14.49
C LEU A 10 -19.09 -15.08 13.41
N VAL A 11 -18.32 -15.52 12.42
CA VAL A 11 -18.80 -16.44 11.38
C VAL A 11 -19.28 -17.75 11.99
N LEU A 12 -18.51 -18.34 12.90
CA LEU A 12 -18.89 -19.58 13.58
C LEU A 12 -20.18 -19.41 14.39
N LEU A 13 -20.33 -18.30 15.13
CA LEU A 13 -21.53 -18.01 15.91
C LEU A 13 -22.75 -17.79 15.00
N VAL A 14 -22.59 -17.15 13.85
CA VAL A 14 -23.67 -17.00 12.86
C VAL A 14 -24.09 -18.36 12.30
N LEU A 15 -23.14 -19.25 12.01
CA LEU A 15 -23.46 -20.61 11.56
C LEU A 15 -24.21 -21.41 12.64
N ILE A 16 -23.80 -21.29 13.91
CA ILE A 16 -24.50 -21.91 15.04
C ILE A 16 -25.91 -21.33 15.19
N LEU A 17 -26.09 -20.02 15.03
CA LEU A 17 -27.40 -19.39 15.06
C LEU A 17 -28.32 -19.90 13.95
N LEU A 18 -27.81 -20.01 12.73
CA LEU A 18 -28.57 -20.58 11.60
C LEU A 18 -28.95 -22.03 11.88
N TRP A 19 -28.03 -22.83 12.43
CA TRP A 19 -28.31 -24.20 12.83
C TRP A 19 -29.44 -24.27 13.87
N GLU A 20 -29.31 -23.52 14.97
CA GLU A 20 -30.31 -23.51 16.05
C GLU A 20 -31.67 -22.97 15.55
N ALA A 21 -31.67 -21.98 14.66
CA ALA A 21 -32.88 -21.45 14.03
C ALA A 21 -33.57 -22.49 13.14
N VAL A 22 -32.83 -23.21 12.29
CA VAL A 22 -33.41 -24.29 11.47
C VAL A 22 -33.95 -25.40 12.37
N ARG A 23 -33.14 -25.85 13.35
CA ARG A 23 -33.51 -26.89 14.32
C ARG A 23 -34.78 -26.57 15.09
N ALA A 24 -34.94 -25.32 15.54
CA ALA A 24 -36.12 -24.85 16.27
C ALA A 24 -37.40 -24.82 15.42
N ASN A 25 -37.29 -24.84 14.09
CA ASN A 25 -38.41 -24.79 13.15
C ASN A 25 -38.71 -26.15 12.48
N VAL A 26 -38.07 -27.24 12.92
CA VAL A 26 -38.32 -28.58 12.41
C VAL A 26 -39.70 -29.09 12.89
N PRO A 27 -40.45 -29.84 12.06
CA PRO A 27 -41.75 -30.38 12.44
C PRO A 27 -41.72 -31.21 13.73
N PRO A 28 -42.79 -31.15 14.55
CA PRO A 28 -42.89 -31.95 15.76
C PRO A 28 -42.80 -33.45 15.39
N GLY A 29 -41.84 -34.15 16.00
CA GLY A 29 -41.54 -35.57 15.74
C GLY A 29 -40.16 -35.84 15.13
N ALA A 30 -39.56 -34.87 14.41
CA ALA A 30 -38.22 -35.02 13.83
C ALA A 30 -37.08 -34.49 14.75
N GLY A 31 -37.42 -33.83 15.86
CA GLY A 31 -36.44 -33.26 16.80
C GLY A 31 -35.62 -34.29 17.58
N ASP A 32 -36.12 -35.52 17.73
CA ASP A 32 -35.44 -36.60 18.46
C ASP A 32 -34.44 -37.37 17.57
N ASP A 33 -34.55 -37.19 16.26
CA ASP A 33 -33.68 -37.83 15.27
C ASP A 33 -32.38 -37.04 15.08
N TRP A 34 -31.34 -37.77 14.68
CA TRP A 34 -30.12 -37.15 14.18
C TRP A 34 -30.41 -36.48 12.82
N PRO A 35 -29.94 -35.26 12.55
CA PRO A 35 -29.04 -34.43 13.36
C PRO A 35 -29.72 -33.44 14.33
N TRP A 36 -31.04 -33.35 14.33
CA TRP A 36 -31.83 -32.33 15.05
C TRP A 36 -31.75 -32.42 16.58
N ARG A 37 -31.34 -33.57 17.11
CA ARG A 37 -31.03 -33.74 18.54
C ARG A 37 -29.80 -32.94 19.00
N LEU A 38 -28.91 -32.54 18.09
CA LEU A 38 -27.69 -31.79 18.42
C LEU A 38 -28.00 -30.34 18.78
N ARG A 39 -27.90 -30.00 20.06
CA ARG A 39 -27.93 -28.62 20.57
C ARG A 39 -26.50 -28.16 20.81
N LEU A 40 -26.07 -27.12 20.10
CA LEU A 40 -24.71 -26.60 20.17
C LEU A 40 -24.58 -25.61 21.32
N LEU A 41 -25.48 -24.62 21.38
CA LEU A 41 -25.47 -23.57 22.39
C LEU A 41 -26.87 -23.20 22.83
N ASP A 42 -26.98 -22.63 24.03
CA ASP A 42 -28.22 -21.97 24.46
C ASP A 42 -28.41 -20.62 23.75
N MET A 43 -29.66 -20.24 23.46
CA MET A 43 -29.98 -19.03 22.70
C MET A 43 -29.55 -17.75 23.44
N GLU A 44 -29.63 -17.72 24.78
CA GLU A 44 -29.19 -16.57 25.57
C GLU A 44 -27.67 -16.39 25.51
N VAL A 45 -26.93 -17.50 25.66
CA VAL A 45 -25.47 -17.52 25.57
C VAL A 45 -25.02 -17.15 24.16
N LEU A 46 -25.69 -17.69 23.14
CA LEU A 46 -25.40 -17.41 21.74
C LEU A 46 -25.62 -15.92 21.39
N GLY A 47 -26.73 -15.34 21.86
CA GLY A 47 -27.01 -13.92 21.68
C GLY A 47 -25.94 -13.04 22.33
N SER A 48 -25.51 -13.38 23.55
CA SER A 48 -24.46 -12.66 24.27
C SER A 48 -23.11 -12.73 23.55
N LEU A 49 -22.70 -13.92 23.09
CA LEU A 49 -21.46 -14.09 22.34
C LEU A 49 -21.49 -13.39 20.98
N LEU A 50 -22.63 -13.41 20.28
CA LEU A 50 -22.81 -12.68 19.03
C LEU A 50 -22.67 -11.18 19.24
N ALA A 51 -23.27 -10.62 20.29
CA ALA A 51 -23.16 -9.21 20.62
C ALA A 51 -21.71 -8.80 20.87
N VAL A 52 -20.97 -9.59 21.66
CA VAL A 52 -19.54 -9.34 21.95
C VAL A 52 -18.69 -9.47 20.69
N ALA A 53 -18.86 -10.53 19.90
CA ALA A 53 -18.10 -10.75 18.67
C ALA A 53 -18.36 -9.64 17.64
N THR A 54 -19.62 -9.22 17.50
CA THR A 54 -20.00 -8.10 16.63
C THR A 54 -19.36 -6.79 17.10
N GLY A 55 -19.43 -6.50 18.41
CA GLY A 55 -18.78 -5.33 19.00
C GLY A 55 -17.27 -5.31 18.77
N ALA A 56 -16.60 -6.45 18.95
CA ALA A 56 -15.16 -6.59 18.69
C ALA A 56 -14.80 -6.36 17.21
N VAL A 57 -15.57 -6.91 16.27
CA VAL A 57 -15.37 -6.68 14.82
C VAL A 57 -15.57 -5.21 14.46
N LEU A 58 -16.62 -4.57 14.98
CA LEU A 58 -16.88 -3.16 14.75
C LEU A 58 -15.76 -2.28 15.32
N ALA A 59 -15.31 -2.54 16.55
CA ALA A 59 -14.21 -1.81 17.17
C ALA A 59 -12.93 -1.92 16.34
N ARG A 60 -12.61 -3.13 15.84
CA ARG A 60 -11.48 -3.38 14.94
C ARG A 60 -11.63 -2.62 13.62
N ALA A 61 -12.81 -2.60 13.03
CA ALA A 61 -13.06 -1.87 11.78
C ALA A 61 -12.89 -0.35 11.95
N GLN A 62 -13.35 0.22 13.07
CA GLN A 62 -13.13 1.63 13.40
C GLN A 62 -11.64 1.91 13.60
N TYR A 63 -10.94 1.08 14.36
CA TYR A 63 -9.51 1.24 14.59
C TYR A 63 -8.68 1.11 13.30
N ALA A 64 -8.99 0.13 12.45
CA ALA A 64 -8.34 -0.03 11.14
C ALA A 64 -8.52 1.23 10.25
N ARG A 65 -9.70 1.87 10.31
CA ARG A 65 -9.94 3.12 9.58
C ARG A 65 -9.09 4.28 10.13
N THR A 66 -8.90 4.36 11.45
CA THR A 66 -8.10 5.43 12.06
C THR A 66 -6.60 5.27 11.82
N VAL A 67 -6.12 4.02 11.75
CA VAL A 67 -4.69 3.74 11.56
C VAL A 67 -4.27 3.58 10.10
N ARG A 68 -5.22 3.70 9.17
CA ARG A 68 -4.99 3.48 7.75
C ARG A 68 -3.87 4.39 7.24
N PRO A 69 -2.84 3.86 6.56
CA PRO A 69 -1.79 4.67 6.00
C PRO A 69 -2.32 5.54 4.86
N TYR A 70 -1.76 6.74 4.76
CA TYR A 70 -2.07 7.67 3.67
C TYR A 70 -0.83 7.85 2.79
N LEU A 71 -0.60 6.90 1.90
CA LEU A 71 0.60 6.89 1.05
C LEU A 71 0.51 7.95 -0.05
N GLY A 72 1.39 8.94 0.03
CA GLY A 72 1.54 10.02 -0.93
C GLY A 72 2.95 10.07 -1.51
N TYR A 73 3.14 10.92 -2.52
CA TYR A 73 4.46 11.26 -3.03
C TYR A 73 4.58 12.76 -3.25
N ARG A 74 5.82 13.22 -3.26
CA ARG A 74 6.16 14.58 -3.66
C ARG A 74 7.38 14.55 -4.56
N GLY A 75 7.32 15.33 -5.62
CA GLY A 75 8.43 15.58 -6.53
C GLY A 75 8.85 17.05 -6.48
N SER A 76 10.14 17.33 -6.60
CA SER A 76 10.67 18.68 -6.76
C SER A 76 12.03 18.66 -7.43
N TRP A 77 12.34 19.66 -8.25
CA TRP A 77 13.69 19.86 -8.76
C TRP A 77 14.59 20.44 -7.68
N ARG A 78 15.77 19.84 -7.46
CA ARG A 78 16.77 20.30 -6.50
C ARG A 78 18.17 20.18 -7.08
N LYS A 79 19.06 21.11 -6.73
CA LYS A 79 20.48 21.07 -7.10
C LYS A 79 21.29 20.21 -6.12
N GLY A 80 22.46 19.76 -6.55
CA GLY A 80 23.43 19.07 -5.68
C GLY A 80 23.10 17.63 -5.30
N LEU A 81 22.11 16.99 -5.95
CA LEU A 81 21.75 15.59 -5.65
C LEU A 81 22.46 14.56 -6.55
N LEU A 82 23.07 14.98 -7.66
CA LEU A 82 23.81 14.13 -8.59
C LEU A 82 25.20 14.72 -8.89
N ALA A 83 26.10 13.91 -9.44
CA ALA A 83 27.54 14.16 -9.57
C ALA A 83 27.98 15.44 -10.32
N GLU A 84 27.06 16.17 -10.97
CA GLU A 84 27.35 17.39 -11.73
C GLU A 84 26.73 18.66 -11.12
N GLY A 85 26.09 18.58 -9.95
CA GLY A 85 25.45 19.73 -9.29
C GLY A 85 24.24 20.32 -10.03
N LYS A 86 23.93 19.81 -11.23
CA LYS A 86 22.77 20.19 -12.03
C LYS A 86 21.46 19.91 -11.28
N PRO A 87 20.38 20.65 -11.58
CA PRO A 87 19.06 20.32 -11.06
C PRO A 87 18.67 18.87 -11.40
N ALA A 88 18.15 18.16 -10.40
CA ALA A 88 17.63 16.82 -10.54
C ALA A 88 16.24 16.74 -9.90
N TRP A 89 15.33 16.03 -10.55
CA TRP A 89 13.99 15.75 -10.07
C TRP A 89 14.08 14.73 -8.93
N ARG A 90 13.90 15.19 -7.70
CA ARG A 90 13.82 14.34 -6.52
C ARG A 90 12.39 13.95 -6.28
N VAL A 91 12.14 12.65 -6.16
CA VAL A 91 10.87 12.09 -5.72
C VAL A 91 11.06 11.44 -4.37
N GLY A 92 10.08 11.64 -3.49
CA GLY A 92 9.99 10.89 -2.25
C GLY A 92 8.58 10.43 -1.96
N ILE A 93 8.47 9.37 -1.18
CA ILE A 93 7.24 8.83 -0.64
C ILE A 93 7.03 9.36 0.79
N LEU A 94 5.78 9.54 1.17
CA LEU A 94 5.42 9.87 2.55
C LEU A 94 4.20 9.05 2.97
N ASN A 95 4.11 8.81 4.27
CA ASN A 95 2.90 8.34 4.91
C ASN A 95 2.27 9.53 5.65
N GLY A 96 1.16 10.03 5.14
CA GLY A 96 0.39 11.11 5.78
C GLY A 96 -0.55 10.61 6.88
N GLY A 97 -0.58 9.30 7.13
CA GLY A 97 -1.28 8.72 8.27
C GLY A 97 -0.53 8.97 9.58
N GLN A 98 -1.22 8.88 10.71
CA GLN A 98 -0.64 9.13 12.03
C GLN A 98 0.20 7.95 12.55
N HIS A 99 0.08 6.78 11.92
CA HIS A 99 0.70 5.53 12.37
C HIS A 99 1.75 5.05 11.36
N ILE A 100 2.66 4.22 11.84
CA ILE A 100 3.69 3.59 11.01
C ILE A 100 3.04 2.58 10.07
N ALA A 101 3.54 2.54 8.83
CA ALA A 101 3.28 1.44 7.90
C ALA A 101 4.60 0.77 7.55
N VAL A 102 4.64 -0.55 7.49
CA VAL A 102 5.87 -1.31 7.23
C VAL A 102 5.86 -1.79 5.79
N VAL A 103 6.93 -1.55 5.04
CA VAL A 103 7.04 -2.02 3.66
C VAL A 103 7.10 -3.55 3.63
N ASP A 104 6.25 -4.16 2.80
CA ASP A 104 6.24 -5.60 2.53
C ASP A 104 6.94 -5.91 1.21
N SER A 105 6.64 -5.14 0.16
CA SER A 105 7.20 -5.32 -1.17
C SER A 105 7.42 -3.98 -1.87
N TRP A 106 8.45 -3.97 -2.72
CA TRP A 106 8.90 -2.80 -3.48
C TRP A 106 9.26 -3.21 -4.90
N GLU A 107 8.45 -2.80 -5.86
CA GLU A 107 8.65 -3.16 -7.26
C GLU A 107 8.58 -1.92 -8.12
N CYS A 108 9.31 -1.94 -9.23
CA CYS A 108 9.41 -0.84 -10.15
C CYS A 108 8.98 -1.29 -11.55
N ARG A 109 8.47 -0.34 -12.32
CA ARG A 109 8.16 -0.54 -13.74
C ARG A 109 8.60 0.69 -14.49
N VAL A 110 9.46 0.49 -15.48
CA VAL A 110 10.04 1.57 -16.28
C VAL A 110 9.57 1.43 -17.72
N VAL A 111 9.19 2.55 -18.31
CA VAL A 111 8.87 2.65 -19.73
C VAL A 111 9.79 3.69 -20.34
N LEU A 112 10.59 3.28 -21.31
CA LEU A 112 11.45 4.19 -22.06
C LEU A 112 10.61 4.93 -23.11
N ARG A 113 10.97 6.18 -23.38
CA ARG A 113 10.31 6.98 -24.41
C ARG A 113 10.50 6.36 -25.79
N GLY A 114 9.42 6.30 -26.57
CA GLY A 114 9.40 5.69 -27.90
C GLY A 114 9.13 4.18 -27.89
N VAL A 115 8.92 3.56 -26.71
CA VAL A 115 8.43 2.18 -26.59
C VAL A 115 6.93 2.21 -26.34
N SER A 116 6.13 1.64 -27.25
CA SER A 116 4.68 1.89 -27.33
C SER A 116 3.81 1.17 -26.29
N ASP A 117 4.35 0.38 -25.36
CA ASP A 117 3.52 -0.45 -24.47
C ASP A 117 3.83 -0.31 -22.98
N GLU A 118 3.24 0.72 -22.38
CA GLU A 118 3.29 0.98 -20.94
C GLU A 118 2.51 -0.07 -20.12
N ALA A 119 1.50 -0.72 -20.71
CA ALA A 119 0.68 -1.72 -20.04
C ALA A 119 1.39 -3.08 -19.95
N SER A 120 2.23 -3.40 -20.93
CA SER A 120 2.96 -4.67 -21.02
C SER A 120 4.29 -4.71 -20.26
N ALA A 121 4.83 -3.54 -19.86
CA ALA A 121 6.08 -3.49 -19.10
C ALA A 121 5.93 -4.24 -17.75
N PRO A 122 6.79 -5.24 -17.45
CA PRO A 122 6.66 -6.03 -16.24
C PRO A 122 7.05 -5.21 -15.00
N TRP A 123 6.43 -5.55 -13.88
CA TRP A 123 6.94 -5.16 -12.56
C TRP A 123 8.22 -5.95 -12.29
N ALA A 124 9.28 -5.25 -11.91
CA ALA A 124 10.60 -5.82 -11.71
C ALA A 124 11.26 -5.25 -10.45
N ALA A 125 12.30 -5.92 -9.96
CA ALA A 125 13.08 -5.40 -8.85
C ALA A 125 13.93 -4.20 -9.31
N VAL A 126 14.38 -3.38 -8.36
CA VAL A 126 15.23 -2.22 -8.66
C VAL A 126 16.48 -2.57 -9.48
N PRO A 127 17.20 -3.68 -9.22
CA PRO A 127 18.36 -4.07 -10.04
C PRO A 127 18.04 -4.29 -11.52
N ASP A 128 16.85 -4.82 -11.83
CA ASP A 128 16.43 -5.06 -13.22
C ASP A 128 16.11 -3.74 -13.91
N VAL A 129 15.43 -2.82 -13.22
CA VAL A 129 15.16 -1.47 -13.71
C VAL A 129 16.45 -0.68 -13.94
N VAL A 130 17.41 -0.78 -13.03
CA VAL A 130 18.77 -0.23 -13.18
C VAL A 130 19.40 -0.75 -14.47
N SER A 131 19.31 -2.06 -14.72
CA SER A 131 19.85 -2.69 -15.92
C SER A 131 19.17 -2.16 -17.19
N THR A 132 17.84 -1.98 -17.19
CA THR A 132 17.10 -1.37 -18.30
C THR A 132 17.53 0.08 -18.56
N LEU A 133 17.67 0.90 -17.52
CA LEU A 133 18.10 2.29 -17.64
C LEU A 133 19.54 2.39 -18.17
N THR A 134 20.43 1.49 -17.70
CA THR A 134 21.82 1.43 -18.16
C THR A 134 21.92 0.97 -19.61
N ALA A 135 21.12 -0.01 -20.04
CA ALA A 135 21.02 -0.40 -21.45
C ALA A 135 20.53 0.75 -22.34
N ALA A 136 19.71 1.66 -21.81
CA ALA A 136 19.29 2.90 -22.49
C ALA A 136 20.36 4.02 -22.47
N GLY A 137 21.56 3.73 -21.96
CA GLY A 137 22.70 4.65 -21.90
C GLY A 137 22.62 5.71 -20.79
N LEU A 138 21.84 5.46 -19.73
CA LEU A 138 21.78 6.28 -18.52
C LEU A 138 22.73 5.70 -17.46
N SER A 139 23.42 6.56 -16.71
CA SER A 139 24.40 6.15 -15.69
C SER A 139 23.88 6.39 -14.27
N ALA A 140 23.99 5.39 -13.40
CA ALA A 140 23.68 5.55 -11.97
C ALA A 140 24.62 6.59 -11.31
N GLY A 141 24.08 7.39 -10.38
CA GLY A 141 24.78 8.49 -9.71
C GLY A 141 24.97 9.77 -10.53
N ARG A 142 24.87 9.66 -11.87
CA ARG A 142 24.97 10.80 -12.81
C ARG A 142 23.62 11.20 -13.38
N ASP A 143 22.90 10.23 -13.93
CA ASP A 143 21.60 10.45 -14.56
C ASP A 143 20.44 10.07 -13.65
N TYR A 144 20.63 9.08 -12.78
CA TYR A 144 19.61 8.68 -11.82
C TYR A 144 20.20 8.08 -10.56
N GLN A 145 19.43 8.10 -9.49
CA GLN A 145 19.65 7.29 -8.29
C GLN A 145 18.29 6.74 -7.86
N LEU A 146 18.21 5.43 -7.65
CA LEU A 146 17.01 4.76 -7.15
C LEU A 146 17.30 4.20 -5.76
N ILE A 147 16.34 4.35 -4.86
CA ILE A 147 16.41 3.81 -3.52
C ILE A 147 15.29 2.78 -3.39
N ALA A 148 15.67 1.54 -3.08
CA ALA A 148 14.74 0.47 -2.78
C ALA A 148 14.64 0.31 -1.26
N PHE A 149 13.41 0.15 -0.76
CA PHE A 149 13.20 -0.21 0.64
C PHE A 149 12.89 -1.69 0.73
N GLY A 150 13.68 -2.40 1.55
CA GLY A 150 13.45 -3.81 1.83
C GLY A 150 12.21 -4.03 2.68
N ALA A 151 11.75 -5.28 2.71
CA ALA A 151 10.70 -5.70 3.63
C ALA A 151 11.10 -5.37 5.08
N GLY A 152 10.17 -4.84 5.86
CA GLY A 152 10.41 -4.38 7.23
C GLY A 152 10.79 -2.91 7.36
N PHE A 153 11.00 -2.18 6.26
CA PHE A 153 11.32 -0.75 6.34
C PHE A 153 10.12 0.07 6.87
N PRO A 154 10.27 0.89 7.92
CA PRO A 154 9.16 1.66 8.48
C PRO A 154 8.95 2.97 7.72
N LEU A 155 7.74 3.16 7.21
CA LEU A 155 7.21 4.45 6.76
C LEU A 155 6.47 5.12 7.91
N VAL A 156 7.21 5.94 8.65
CA VAL A 156 6.70 6.70 9.79
C VAL A 156 5.81 7.83 9.29
N GLY A 157 4.69 8.05 9.98
CA GLY A 157 3.83 9.22 9.76
C GLY A 157 4.60 10.50 10.03
N THR A 158 4.84 11.31 9.00
CA THR A 158 5.52 12.60 9.16
C THR A 158 4.47 13.71 9.20
N GLY A 159 4.34 14.38 10.36
CA GLY A 159 3.48 15.57 10.49
C GLY A 159 3.97 16.74 9.64
N ASN A 160 5.25 16.74 9.31
CA ASN A 160 5.84 17.63 8.31
C ASN A 160 5.84 16.90 6.96
N TYR A 161 5.63 17.63 5.87
CA TYR A 161 5.60 17.11 4.48
C TYR A 161 6.95 16.55 3.98
N ASP A 162 7.81 16.10 4.89
CA ASP A 162 9.07 15.43 4.61
C ASP A 162 8.81 14.10 3.93
N THR A 163 9.64 13.79 2.95
CA THR A 163 9.52 12.57 2.16
C THR A 163 10.77 11.73 2.27
N VAL A 164 10.56 10.42 2.40
CA VAL A 164 11.60 9.42 2.26
C VAL A 164 11.97 9.37 0.78
N PRO A 165 13.23 9.68 0.40
CA PRO A 165 13.61 9.74 -1.01
C PRO A 165 13.51 8.34 -1.65
N VAL A 166 12.85 8.27 -2.80
CA VAL A 166 12.70 7.03 -3.58
C VAL A 166 13.54 7.06 -4.86
N GLY A 167 13.78 8.26 -5.38
CA GLY A 167 14.61 8.43 -6.55
C GLY A 167 14.98 9.88 -6.84
N VAL A 168 16.06 10.03 -7.59
CA VAL A 168 16.57 11.31 -8.08
C VAL A 168 16.88 11.12 -9.56
N PHE A 169 16.43 12.04 -10.42
CA PHE A 169 16.52 11.89 -11.87
C PHE A 169 17.05 13.18 -12.51
N SER A 170 18.09 13.08 -13.33
CA SER A 170 18.57 14.19 -14.13
C SER A 170 17.54 14.58 -15.20
N GLN A 171 17.66 15.78 -15.75
CA GLN A 171 16.84 16.19 -16.90
C GLN A 171 16.94 15.20 -18.07
N ARG A 172 18.15 14.73 -18.37
CA ARG A 172 18.38 13.71 -19.41
C ARG A 172 17.62 12.41 -19.12
N CYS A 173 17.54 11.98 -17.87
CA CYS A 173 16.76 10.82 -17.49
C CYS A 173 15.25 11.06 -17.70
N VAL A 174 14.73 12.22 -17.27
CA VAL A 174 13.32 12.61 -17.42
C VAL A 174 12.91 12.72 -18.90
N GLU A 175 13.83 13.08 -19.79
CA GLU A 175 13.59 13.16 -21.23
C GLU A 175 13.59 11.78 -21.92
N ARG A 176 14.35 10.81 -21.40
CA ARG A 176 14.48 9.46 -21.98
C ARG A 176 13.50 8.43 -21.42
N VAL A 177 13.10 8.57 -20.17
CA VAL A 177 12.15 7.68 -19.51
C VAL A 177 10.77 8.29 -19.69
N GLU A 178 9.81 7.58 -20.27
CA GLU A 178 8.45 8.09 -20.40
C GLU A 178 7.75 8.09 -19.04
N SER A 179 7.72 6.93 -18.39
CA SER A 179 7.19 6.74 -17.04
C SER A 179 8.06 5.81 -16.20
N LEU A 180 8.09 6.07 -14.90
CA LEU A 180 8.72 5.19 -13.92
C LEU A 180 7.76 5.06 -12.75
N HIS A 181 7.13 3.90 -12.66
CA HIS A 181 6.21 3.56 -11.61
C HIS A 181 6.92 2.79 -10.49
N ILE A 182 6.58 3.11 -9.25
CA ILE A 182 6.94 2.32 -8.07
C ILE A 182 5.65 1.77 -7.49
N ARG A 183 5.58 0.45 -7.26
CA ARG A 183 4.52 -0.20 -6.50
C ARG A 183 5.07 -0.55 -5.14
N VAL A 184 4.47 0.05 -4.12
CA VAL A 184 4.77 -0.26 -2.73
C VAL A 184 3.56 -0.95 -2.11
N ARG A 185 3.81 -2.07 -1.44
CA ARG A 185 2.86 -2.69 -0.53
C ARG A 185 3.35 -2.50 0.88
N VAL A 186 2.45 -2.10 1.77
CA VAL A 186 2.74 -1.89 3.18
C VAL A 186 1.72 -2.59 4.05
N THR A 187 2.13 -3.00 5.24
CA THR A 187 1.24 -3.49 6.29
C THR A 187 1.14 -2.45 7.40
N ASP A 188 -0.08 -2.13 7.82
CA ASP A 188 -0.32 -1.20 8.93
C ASP A 188 -0.22 -1.89 10.30
N VAL A 189 -0.40 -1.11 11.37
CA VAL A 189 -0.31 -1.61 12.76
C VAL A 189 -1.40 -2.62 13.15
N VAL A 190 -2.50 -2.69 12.39
CA VAL A 190 -3.58 -3.69 12.56
C VAL A 190 -3.31 -4.95 11.75
N GLY A 191 -2.32 -4.92 10.86
CA GLY A 191 -1.97 -6.02 9.97
C GLY A 191 -2.73 -6.01 8.65
N ASP A 192 -3.40 -4.90 8.30
CA ASP A 192 -4.02 -4.75 6.99
C ASP A 192 -2.99 -4.32 5.96
N SER A 193 -3.01 -4.95 4.78
CA SER A 193 -2.12 -4.63 3.67
C SER A 193 -2.72 -3.54 2.77
N HIS A 194 -1.90 -2.57 2.40
CA HIS A 194 -2.26 -1.45 1.53
C HIS A 194 -1.26 -1.35 0.39
N GLU A 195 -1.75 -1.10 -0.82
CA GLU A 195 -0.91 -0.97 -2.01
C GLU A 195 -1.06 0.42 -2.64
N ARG A 196 0.06 0.98 -3.09
CA ARG A 196 0.07 2.23 -3.85
C ARG A 196 1.06 2.15 -5.00
N VAL A 197 0.62 2.63 -6.16
CA VAL A 197 1.48 2.89 -7.32
C VAL A 197 1.76 4.38 -7.41
N LEU A 198 3.04 4.75 -7.48
CA LEU A 198 3.53 6.12 -7.57
C LEU A 198 4.18 6.32 -8.93
N ASP A 199 3.85 7.41 -9.63
CA ASP A 199 4.54 7.81 -10.86
C ASP A 199 5.65 8.81 -10.50
N CYS A 200 6.89 8.38 -10.65
CA CYS A 200 8.06 9.18 -10.32
C CYS A 200 8.34 10.28 -11.37
N MET A 201 7.82 10.16 -12.59
CA MET A 201 8.01 11.17 -13.63
C MET A 201 6.90 12.24 -13.60
N ARG A 202 5.79 11.96 -12.91
CA ARG A 202 4.67 12.88 -12.79
C ARG A 202 5.08 14.22 -12.22
N GLY A 203 4.81 15.28 -12.98
CA GLY A 203 5.11 16.66 -12.60
C GLY A 203 6.53 17.12 -12.96
N ALA A 204 7.46 16.22 -13.31
CA ALA A 204 8.82 16.59 -13.68
C ALA A 204 8.88 17.48 -14.94
N ARG A 205 7.90 17.30 -15.84
CA ARG A 205 7.77 17.99 -17.13
C ARG A 205 6.76 19.13 -17.12
N ALA A 206 6.09 19.39 -15.99
CA ALA A 206 5.12 20.47 -15.91
C ALA A 206 5.85 21.81 -16.00
N GLU A 207 5.36 22.75 -16.81
CA GLU A 207 6.04 24.00 -17.14
C GLU A 207 6.48 24.81 -15.91
N TYR A 208 5.67 24.83 -14.86
CA TYR A 208 5.96 25.51 -13.59
C TYR A 208 7.02 24.80 -12.71
N ASN A 209 7.38 23.57 -13.04
CA ASN A 209 8.39 22.80 -12.32
C ASN A 209 9.72 22.75 -13.09
N VAL A 210 9.74 22.94 -14.42
CA VAL A 210 10.98 22.80 -15.21
C VAL A 210 12.01 23.84 -14.75
N PRO A 211 13.27 23.46 -14.48
CA PRO A 211 14.30 24.41 -14.06
C PRO A 211 14.55 25.51 -15.13
N GLY A 212 14.03 26.74 -14.90
CA GLY A 212 14.14 27.95 -15.74
C GLY A 212 13.62 29.20 -15.00
N ALA A 213 14.11 30.40 -15.36
CA ALA A 213 14.41 31.57 -14.50
C ALA A 213 13.28 32.22 -13.65
N GLU A 214 12.93 31.59 -12.53
CA GLU A 214 12.74 32.17 -11.18
C GLU A 214 12.01 31.12 -10.32
N PRO A 215 12.42 30.90 -9.06
CA PRO A 215 11.70 29.98 -8.19
C PRO A 215 10.36 30.60 -7.78
N VAL A 216 9.26 29.90 -8.05
CA VAL A 216 7.99 30.12 -7.34
C VAL A 216 8.19 29.61 -5.90
N ASN A 217 8.61 30.55 -5.05
CA ASN A 217 8.56 30.67 -3.58
C ASN A 217 8.79 29.45 -2.66
N GLU A 218 9.53 29.77 -1.59
CA GLU A 218 9.88 28.99 -0.39
C GLU A 218 8.71 28.27 0.29
#